data_AF-A0A9P7WZG8-F1
#
_entry.id   AF-A0A9P7WZG8-F1
#
_cell.length_a   1.000
_cell.length_b   1.000
_cell.length_c   1.000
_cell.angle_alpha   90.00
_cell.angle_beta   90.00
_cell.angle_gamma   90.00
#
_symmetry.space_group_name_H-M   'P 1'
#
loop_
_entity.id
_entity.type
_entity.pdbx_description
1 polymer ?
#
loop_
_entity_poly.entity_id
_entity_poly.type
_entity_poly.pdbx_seq_one_letter_code
_entity_poly.pdbx_strand_id
1 'polypeptide(L)'
;MNSPKYAQAEDIPGLAESLALEVAPLGLKVHCIEPGYFRTAFFQPGTLSKYESRISDYDGVTVDAHKSAVELDGRQPGDPVKLAEVIVDIARGQGAFESKEIPVTLPLGSDGWKLINGELGKTGRILNQWKGVIESTDFA
;
A
#
# COMPACT_ATOMS: atom_id res chain seq x y z
N MET A 1 10.08 4.97 17.01
CA MET A 1 10.03 5.75 15.76
C MET A 1 10.66 4.91 14.68
N ASN A 2 9.86 4.15 13.92
CA ASN A 2 10.34 3.39 12.76
C ASN A 2 9.61 3.89 11.52
N SER A 3 10.41 4.56 10.68
CA SER A 3 10.31 4.71 9.23
C SER A 3 9.25 5.64 8.60
N PRO A 4 9.70 6.60 7.77
CA PRO A 4 8.86 7.46 6.91
C PRO A 4 8.45 6.72 5.62
N LYS A 5 7.96 5.47 5.72
CA LYS A 5 7.59 4.66 4.55
C LYS A 5 6.16 4.91 4.02
N TYR A 6 5.36 5.74 4.69
CA TYR A 6 3.90 5.67 4.55
C TYR A 6 3.26 6.83 3.76
N ALA A 7 3.81 8.05 3.80
CA ALA A 7 3.06 9.21 3.28
C ALA A 7 2.86 9.22 1.74
N GLN A 8 3.75 8.62 0.94
CA GLN A 8 3.63 8.67 -0.53
C GLN A 8 2.83 7.51 -1.12
N ALA A 9 2.68 6.41 -0.38
CA ALA A 9 1.88 5.27 -0.82
C ALA A 9 0.38 5.46 -0.51
N GLU A 10 0.06 6.19 0.57
CA GLU A 10 -1.33 6.39 1.02
C GLU A 10 -2.14 7.35 0.12
N ASP A 11 -1.49 8.28 -0.59
CA ASP A 11 -2.20 9.25 -1.44
C ASP A 11 -2.81 8.60 -2.70
N ILE A 12 -2.17 7.57 -3.26
CA ILE A 12 -2.59 6.94 -4.53
C ILE A 12 -3.96 6.26 -4.42
N PRO A 13 -4.26 5.47 -3.37
CA PRO A 13 -5.61 4.95 -3.13
C PRO A 13 -6.68 6.04 -3.08
N GLY A 14 -6.44 7.15 -2.36
CA GLY A 14 -7.40 8.25 -2.29
C GLY A 14 -7.65 8.92 -3.64
N LEU A 15 -6.58 9.14 -4.42
CA LEU A 15 -6.66 9.61 -5.81
C LEU A 15 -7.47 8.65 -6.70
N ALA A 16 -7.24 7.34 -6.56
CA ALA A 16 -7.95 6.32 -7.31
C ALA A 16 -9.44 6.25 -6.94
N GLU A 17 -9.79 6.41 -5.65
CA GLU A 17 -11.18 6.47 -5.18
C GLU A 17 -11.92 7.67 -5.77
N SER A 18 -11.30 8.86 -5.76
CA SER A 18 -11.89 10.05 -6.41
C SER A 18 -12.12 9.81 -7.90
N LEU A 19 -11.10 9.31 -8.60
CA LEU A 19 -11.19 9.03 -10.03
C LEU A 19 -12.28 7.99 -10.35
N ALA A 20 -12.41 6.95 -9.52
CA ALA A 20 -13.43 5.92 -9.69
C ALA A 20 -14.84 6.51 -9.72
N LEU A 21 -15.14 7.47 -8.85
CA LEU A 21 -16.44 8.15 -8.80
C LEU A 21 -16.70 8.99 -10.05
N GLU A 22 -15.68 9.70 -10.54
CA GLU A 22 -15.79 10.58 -11.71
C GLU A 22 -16.03 9.80 -13.02
N VAL A 23 -15.41 8.62 -13.17
CA VAL A 23 -15.50 7.83 -14.40
C VAL A 23 -16.60 6.77 -14.39
N ALA A 24 -17.22 6.50 -13.23
CA ALA A 24 -18.31 5.52 -13.11
C ALA A 24 -19.50 5.77 -14.07
N PRO A 25 -19.98 7.01 -14.29
CA PRO A 25 -21.06 7.27 -15.26
C PRO A 25 -20.70 6.92 -16.71
N LEU A 26 -19.41 6.80 -17.03
CA LEU A 26 -18.91 6.40 -18.35
C LEU A 26 -18.84 4.87 -18.50
N GLY A 27 -19.18 4.11 -17.47
CA GLY A 27 -19.04 2.65 -17.45
C GLY A 27 -17.60 2.16 -17.28
N LEU A 28 -16.68 3.04 -16.88
CA LEU A 28 -15.29 2.71 -16.60
C LEU A 28 -15.10 2.28 -15.15
N LYS A 29 -14.13 1.40 -14.92
CA LYS A 29 -13.72 0.93 -13.59
C LYS A 29 -12.27 1.31 -13.33
N VAL A 30 -11.97 1.70 -12.10
CA VAL A 30 -10.63 2.04 -11.64
C VAL A 30 -10.22 1.01 -10.59
N HIS A 31 -9.01 0.47 -10.73
CA HIS A 31 -8.41 -0.40 -9.74
C HIS A 31 -6.99 0.08 -9.40
N CYS A 32 -6.74 0.28 -8.11
CA CYS A 32 -5.43 0.56 -7.51
C CYS A 32 -4.93 -0.73 -6.84
N ILE A 33 -3.80 -1.24 -7.31
CA ILE A 33 -3.19 -2.45 -6.77
C ILE A 33 -2.07 -2.03 -5.83
N GLU A 34 -2.14 -2.48 -4.58
CA GLU A 34 -1.12 -2.23 -3.56
C GLU A 34 -0.33 -3.53 -3.30
N PRO A 35 0.71 -3.82 -4.10
CA PRO A 35 1.51 -5.00 -3.87
C PRO A 35 2.34 -4.86 -2.59
N GLY A 36 2.45 -5.94 -1.83
CA GLY A 36 3.54 -6.13 -0.87
C GLY A 36 4.89 -6.32 -1.57
N TYR A 37 5.82 -7.00 -0.92
CA TYR A 37 7.12 -7.29 -1.51
C TYR A 37 7.03 -8.49 -2.47
N PHE A 38 7.29 -8.24 -3.76
CA PHE A 38 7.39 -9.24 -4.82
C PHE A 38 8.81 -9.31 -5.39
N ARG A 39 9.25 -10.51 -5.82
CA ARG A 39 10.59 -10.76 -6.38
C ARG A 39 10.75 -10.22 -7.80
N THR A 40 10.73 -8.90 -7.95
CA THR A 40 11.05 -8.21 -9.21
C THR A 40 12.50 -7.72 -9.18
N ALA A 41 12.98 -7.16 -10.30
CA ALA A 41 14.28 -6.49 -10.35
C ALA A 41 14.34 -5.22 -9.47
N PHE A 42 13.25 -4.81 -8.83
CA PHE A 42 13.16 -3.53 -8.12
C PHE A 42 14.22 -3.37 -7.04
N PHE A 43 14.57 -4.41 -6.27
CA PHE A 43 15.62 -4.35 -5.24
C PHE A 43 17.02 -4.74 -5.74
N GLN A 44 17.18 -5.04 -7.03
CA GLN A 44 18.50 -5.34 -7.57
C GLN A 44 19.43 -4.12 -7.47
N PRO A 45 20.73 -4.34 -7.25
CA PRO A 45 21.71 -3.25 -7.24
C PRO A 45 21.63 -2.41 -8.52
N GLY A 46 21.51 -1.09 -8.36
CA GLY A 46 21.43 -0.15 -9.47
C GLY A 46 20.01 0.14 -9.99
N THR A 47 18.97 -0.57 -9.53
CA THR A 47 17.58 -0.26 -9.87
C THR A 47 16.96 0.75 -8.91
N LEU A 48 17.23 0.62 -7.61
CA LEU A 48 16.85 1.64 -6.63
C LEU A 48 17.80 2.82 -6.67
N SER A 49 17.25 4.01 -6.92
CA SER A 49 17.96 5.27 -6.67
C SER A 49 18.29 5.39 -5.19
N LYS A 50 19.57 5.47 -4.87
CA LYS A 50 20.02 5.79 -3.52
C LYS A 50 19.73 7.26 -3.25
N TYR A 51 18.90 7.54 -2.25
CA TYR A 51 18.74 8.89 -1.75
C TYR A 51 19.88 9.24 -0.80
N GLU A 52 20.60 10.31 -1.10
CA GLU A 52 21.56 10.91 -0.19
C GLU A 52 20.85 12.02 0.60
N SER A 53 20.86 11.89 1.93
CA SER A 53 20.24 12.90 2.77
C SER A 53 20.95 14.24 2.61
N ARG A 54 20.16 15.31 2.49
CA ARG A 54 20.68 16.69 2.51
C ARG A 54 20.82 17.25 3.92
N ILE A 55 20.34 16.51 4.92
CA ILE A 55 20.30 16.90 6.33
C ILE A 55 20.93 15.77 7.13
N SER A 56 22.05 16.03 7.78
CA SER A 56 22.85 15.01 8.48
C SER A 56 22.05 14.20 9.50
N ASP A 57 21.08 14.83 10.17
CA ASP A 57 20.23 14.20 11.18
C ASP A 57 19.39 13.04 10.62
N TYR A 58 19.19 12.97 9.29
CA TYR A 58 18.44 11.90 8.62
C TYR A 58 19.33 10.79 8.04
N ASP A 59 20.66 10.88 8.15
CA ASP A 59 21.58 9.91 7.55
C ASP A 59 21.32 8.48 8.03
N GLY A 60 20.99 8.31 9.32
CA GLY A 60 20.65 6.99 9.87
C GLY A 60 19.40 6.38 9.23
N VAL A 61 18.36 7.18 8.99
CA VAL A 61 17.07 6.72 8.46
C VAL A 61 17.18 6.27 7.00
N THR A 62 17.94 7.01 6.19
CA THR A 62 18.09 6.73 4.76
C THR A 62 18.99 5.52 4.51
N VAL A 63 20.06 5.39 5.29
CA VAL A 63 20.97 4.23 5.24
C VAL A 63 20.23 2.94 5.62
N ASP A 64 19.40 2.95 6.65
CA ASP A 64 18.68 1.77 7.10
C ASP A 64 17.62 1.30 6.10
N ALA A 65 16.95 2.23 5.42
CA ALA A 65 16.00 1.91 4.35
C ALA A 65 16.67 1.21 3.17
N HIS A 66 17.84 1.71 2.73
CA HIS A 66 18.59 1.10 1.62
C HIS A 66 19.15 -0.28 2.00
N LYS A 67 19.73 -0.42 3.20
CA LYS A 67 20.19 -1.73 3.71
C LYS A 67 19.06 -2.75 3.74
N SER A 68 17.89 -2.36 4.24
CA SER A 68 16.72 -3.23 4.30
C SER A 68 16.28 -3.71 2.91
N ALA A 69 16.33 -2.84 1.90
CA ALA A 69 16.00 -3.21 0.53
C ALA A 69 16.99 -4.22 -0.05
N VAL A 70 18.29 -4.01 0.17
CA VAL A 70 19.36 -4.92 -0.26
C VAL A 70 19.24 -6.29 0.42
N GLU A 71 18.95 -6.33 1.72
CA GLU A 71 18.78 -7.59 2.47
C GLU A 71 17.54 -8.38 2.05
N LEU A 72 16.54 -7.68 1.53
CA LEU A 72 15.26 -8.24 1.10
C LEU A 72 15.29 -8.70 -0.37
N ASP A 73 16.29 -8.28 -1.16
CA ASP A 73 16.46 -8.75 -2.53
C ASP A 73 16.59 -10.28 -2.62
N GLY A 74 15.85 -10.88 -3.56
CA GLY A 74 15.67 -12.33 -3.69
C GLY A 74 14.90 -13.02 -2.55
N ARG A 75 14.59 -12.32 -1.45
CA ARG A 75 13.90 -12.85 -0.26
C ARG A 75 12.47 -12.36 -0.10
N GLN A 76 11.99 -11.53 -1.03
CA GLN A 76 10.60 -11.10 -1.07
C GLN A 76 9.66 -12.33 -1.09
N PRO A 77 8.54 -12.34 -0.35
CA PRO A 77 7.63 -13.49 -0.31
C PRO A 77 6.77 -13.63 -1.57
N GLY A 78 6.52 -12.52 -2.28
CA GLY A 78 5.60 -12.47 -3.42
C GLY A 78 6.21 -13.00 -4.72
N ASP A 79 5.38 -13.71 -5.48
CA ASP A 79 5.68 -14.18 -6.84
C ASP A 79 5.09 -13.21 -7.89
N PRO A 80 5.92 -12.52 -8.69
CA PRO A 80 5.43 -11.52 -9.64
C PRO A 80 4.59 -12.10 -10.77
N VAL A 81 4.77 -13.39 -11.12
CA VAL A 81 3.94 -14.04 -12.15
C VAL A 81 2.51 -14.18 -11.63
N LYS A 82 2.36 -14.64 -10.39
CA LYS A 82 1.03 -14.74 -9.74
C LYS A 82 0.37 -13.38 -9.55
N LEU A 83 1.15 -12.35 -9.23
CA LEU A 83 0.62 -10.98 -9.17
C LEU A 83 0.03 -10.56 -10.52
N ALA A 84 0.75 -10.79 -11.61
CA ALA A 84 0.29 -10.46 -12.95
C ALA A 84 -0.98 -11.23 -13.34
N GLU A 85 -1.04 -12.52 -13.02
CA GLU A 85 -2.25 -13.34 -13.23
C GLU A 85 -3.46 -12.76 -12.50
N VAL A 86 -3.31 -12.39 -11.23
CA VAL A 86 -4.38 -11.76 -10.44
C VAL A 86 -4.82 -10.42 -11.05
N ILE A 87 -3.89 -9.59 -11.51
CA ILE A 87 -4.22 -8.32 -12.17
C ILE A 87 -5.03 -8.53 -13.46
N VAL A 88 -4.67 -9.54 -14.26
CA VAL A 88 -5.43 -9.92 -15.46
C VAL A 88 -6.83 -10.42 -15.07
N ASP A 89 -6.94 -11.21 -14.00
CA ASP A 89 -8.22 -11.71 -13.52
C ASP A 89 -9.14 -10.58 -13.03
N ILE A 90 -8.58 -9.57 -12.35
CA ILE A 90 -9.30 -8.35 -11.95
C ILE A 90 -9.83 -7.62 -13.18
N ALA A 91 -8.97 -7.36 -14.16
CA ALA A 91 -9.34 -6.64 -15.37
C ALA A 91 -10.45 -7.34 -16.18
N ARG A 92 -10.48 -8.68 -16.13
CA ARG A 92 -11.49 -9.50 -16.81
C ARG A 92 -12.71 -9.81 -15.94
N GLY A 93 -12.66 -9.54 -14.63
CA GLY A 93 -13.70 -9.92 -13.68
C GLY A 93 -13.90 -11.44 -13.61
N GLN A 94 -12.82 -12.22 -13.69
CA GLN A 94 -12.86 -13.69 -13.74
C GLN A 94 -12.20 -14.33 -12.52
N GLY A 95 -12.26 -15.66 -12.45
CA GLY A 95 -11.62 -16.44 -11.39
C GLY A 95 -12.21 -16.10 -10.02
N ALA A 96 -11.37 -15.68 -9.08
CA ALA A 96 -11.81 -15.34 -7.73
C ALA A 96 -12.72 -14.11 -7.65
N PHE A 97 -12.80 -13.32 -8.72
CA PHE A 97 -13.55 -12.06 -8.82
C PHE A 97 -14.88 -12.19 -9.56
N GLU A 98 -15.19 -13.37 -10.09
CA GLU A 98 -16.45 -13.61 -10.81
C GLU A 98 -17.66 -13.34 -9.90
N SER A 99 -18.62 -12.57 -10.43
CA SER A 99 -19.84 -12.14 -9.72
C SER A 99 -19.61 -11.37 -8.41
N LYS A 100 -18.41 -10.80 -8.20
CA LYS A 100 -18.11 -9.96 -7.04
C LYS A 100 -17.92 -8.51 -7.44
N GLU A 101 -18.28 -7.62 -6.53
CA GLU A 101 -17.82 -6.23 -6.60
C GLU A 101 -16.34 -6.20 -6.24
N ILE A 102 -15.51 -5.78 -7.20
CA ILE A 102 -14.07 -5.63 -6.98
C ILE A 102 -13.83 -4.23 -6.42
N PRO A 103 -13.18 -4.09 -5.26
CA PRO A 103 -12.91 -2.77 -4.69
C PRO A 103 -11.98 -1.95 -5.59
N VAL A 104 -12.02 -0.62 -5.42
CA VAL A 104 -11.07 0.27 -6.09
C VAL A 104 -9.65 -0.09 -5.66
N THR A 105 -9.39 -0.19 -4.36
CA THR A 105 -8.07 -0.51 -3.84
C THR A 105 -8.01 -1.96 -3.36
N LEU A 106 -7.01 -2.73 -3.82
CA LEU A 106 -6.80 -4.10 -3.40
C LEU A 106 -5.33 -4.36 -3.03
N PRO A 107 -5.03 -4.58 -1.74
CA PRO A 107 -3.71 -5.02 -1.32
C PRO A 107 -3.47 -6.49 -1.67
N LEU A 108 -2.30 -6.78 -2.23
CA LEU A 108 -1.90 -8.14 -2.62
C LEU A 108 -0.56 -8.50 -1.98
N GLY A 109 -0.55 -9.54 -1.16
CA GLY A 109 0.65 -10.00 -0.45
C GLY A 109 0.40 -10.22 1.04
N SER A 110 0.93 -11.31 1.59
CA SER A 110 0.69 -11.68 2.99
C SER A 110 1.37 -10.74 4.00
N ASP A 111 2.47 -10.13 3.60
CA ASP A 111 3.18 -9.08 4.33
C ASP A 111 2.36 -7.78 4.38
N GLY A 112 1.84 -7.33 3.23
CA GLY A 112 0.92 -6.20 3.16
C GLY A 112 -0.32 -6.42 4.02
N TRP A 113 -0.95 -7.60 3.92
CA TRP A 113 -2.09 -7.98 4.76
C TRP A 113 -1.77 -7.90 6.27
N LYS A 114 -0.61 -8.43 6.70
CA LYS A 114 -0.20 -8.37 8.12
C LYS A 114 -0.02 -6.93 8.60
N LEU A 115 0.61 -6.08 7.80
CA LEU A 115 0.85 -4.68 8.13
C LEU A 115 -0.48 -3.92 8.26
N ILE A 116 -1.33 -3.99 7.22
CA ILE A 116 -2.62 -3.31 7.17
C ILE A 116 -3.51 -3.76 8.34
N ASN A 117 -3.62 -5.08 8.55
CA ASN A 117 -4.44 -5.61 9.65
C ASN A 117 -3.91 -5.19 11.04
N GLY A 118 -2.59 -5.06 11.18
CA GLY A 118 -1.96 -4.53 12.39
C GLY A 118 -2.29 -3.06 12.64
N GLU A 119 -2.23 -2.22 11.60
CA GLU A 119 -2.57 -0.79 11.67
C GLU A 119 -4.06 -0.58 11.92
N LEU A 120 -4.96 -1.32 11.25
CA LEU A 120 -6.40 -1.29 11.53
C LEU A 120 -6.70 -1.57 13.01
N GLY A 121 -5.99 -2.54 13.61
CA GLY A 121 -6.10 -2.82 15.04
C GLY A 121 -5.64 -1.65 15.92
N LYS A 122 -4.60 -0.90 15.52
CA LYS A 122 -4.16 0.31 16.23
C LYS A 122 -5.17 1.44 16.09
N THR A 123 -5.64 1.70 14.87
CA THR A 123 -6.65 2.72 14.58
C THR A 123 -7.92 2.47 15.38
N GLY A 124 -8.42 1.23 15.40
CA GLY A 124 -9.58 0.86 16.20
C GLY A 124 -9.39 1.13 17.70
N ARG A 125 -8.19 0.90 18.25
CA ARG A 125 -7.87 1.25 19.64
C ARG A 125 -7.90 2.76 19.88
N ILE A 126 -7.34 3.55 18.97
CA ILE A 126 -7.34 5.02 19.05
C ILE A 126 -8.78 5.54 19.02
N LEU A 127 -9.59 5.11 18.06
CA LEU A 127 -11.00 5.52 17.93
C LEU A 127 -11.78 5.20 19.21
N ASN A 128 -11.62 3.99 19.75
CA ASN A 128 -12.30 3.60 20.98
C ASN A 128 -11.83 4.39 22.20
N GLN A 129 -10.52 4.61 22.35
CA GLN A 129 -9.94 5.34 23.48
C GLN A 129 -10.34 6.83 23.48
N TRP A 130 -10.39 7.45 22.31
CA TRP A 130 -10.58 8.88 22.16
C TRP A 130 -11.97 9.30 21.68
N LYS A 131 -12.92 8.35 21.58
CA LYS A 131 -14.28 8.59 21.09
C LYS A 131 -14.93 9.85 21.69
N GLY A 132 -14.86 10.00 23.03
CA GLY A 132 -15.45 11.15 23.71
C GLY A 132 -14.83 12.50 23.30
N VAL A 133 -13.53 12.54 22.99
CA VAL A 133 -12.87 13.75 22.47
C VAL A 133 -13.25 13.98 21.01
N ILE A 134 -13.23 12.92 20.20
CA ILE A 134 -13.57 12.96 18.76
C ILE A 134 -15.00 13.53 18.57
N GLU A 135 -15.96 13.06 19.36
CA GLU A 135 -17.36 13.52 19.29
C GLU A 135 -17.60 14.85 20.02
N SER A 136 -16.71 15.28 20.92
CA SER A 136 -16.91 16.53 21.70
C SER A 136 -16.80 17.81 20.89
N THR A 137 -16.31 17.73 19.64
CA THR A 137 -16.15 18.89 18.75
C THR A 137 -17.37 19.13 17.85
N ASP A 138 -18.41 18.32 17.99
CA ASP A 138 -19.67 18.53 17.27
C ASP A 138 -20.38 19.79 17.75
N PHE A 139 -21.19 20.40 16.87
CA PHE A 139 -22.13 21.43 17.31
C PHE A 139 -23.17 20.82 18.25
N ALA A 140 -23.56 21.58 19.28
CA ALA A 140 -24.59 21.18 20.25
C ALA A 140 -25.99 21.10 19.64
#